data_AF-A0A7K4CSW0-F1
#
_entry.id   AF-A0A7K4CSW0-F1
#
_cell.length_a   1.000
_cell.length_b   1.000
_cell.length_c   1.000
_cell.angle_alpha   90.00
_cell.angle_beta   90.00
_cell.angle_gamma   90.00
#
_symmetry.space_group_name_H-M   'P 1'
#
loop_
_entity.id
_entity.type
_entity.pdbx_description
1 polymer ?
#
loop_
_entity_poly.entity_id
_entity_poly.type
_entity_poly.pdbx_seq_one_letter_code
_entity_poly.pdbx_strand_id
1 'polypeptide(L)'
;MEDDGFSFTRLLDGWYEKGYPKRTLAFESHVTDFSSRKQLEAWKKKLRAKFLELLGIDDLLDQRVDFNPRPGVTEYDEDTPTHVTRNLHVDTMPGVTDAIVLQEPRGFKGKRPVLVAVHGHGAD
;
A
#
# COMPACT_ATOMS: atom_id res chain seq x y z
N MET A 1 -2.26 -6.17 -30.56
CA MET A 1 -2.53 -5.93 -29.13
C MET A 1 -1.42 -4.99 -28.70
N GLU A 2 -1.70 -3.69 -28.72
CA GLU A 2 -0.72 -2.69 -28.32
C GLU A 2 -0.57 -2.78 -26.80
N ASP A 3 0.67 -2.91 -26.37
CA ASP A 3 1.05 -2.95 -24.96
C ASP A 3 0.90 -1.52 -24.42
N ASP A 4 -0.26 -1.22 -23.84
CA ASP A 4 -0.53 0.04 -23.15
C ASP A 4 0.28 0.08 -21.85
N GLY A 5 1.59 0.28 -22.01
CA GLY A 5 2.54 0.33 -20.91
C GLY A 5 2.06 1.26 -19.81
N PHE A 6 2.08 0.75 -18.58
CA PHE A 6 1.77 1.51 -17.38
C PHE A 6 2.57 2.83 -17.36
N SER A 7 1.86 3.95 -17.39
CA SER A 7 2.45 5.29 -17.35
C SER A 7 2.14 5.93 -16.01
N PHE A 8 3.16 6.11 -15.18
CA PHE A 8 3.05 6.72 -13.86
C PHE A 8 2.48 8.16 -13.94
N THR A 9 2.74 8.87 -15.04
CA THR A 9 2.17 10.20 -15.27
C THR A 9 0.66 10.14 -15.52
N ARG A 10 0.16 9.16 -16.28
CA ARG A 10 -1.29 8.99 -16.51
C ARG A 10 -2.05 8.66 -15.21
N LEU A 11 -1.44 7.89 -14.31
CA LEU A 11 -2.01 7.58 -13.00
C LEU A 11 -2.20 8.85 -12.16
N LEU A 12 -1.18 9.72 -12.14
CA LEU A 12 -1.20 10.97 -11.36
C LEU A 12 -2.14 12.02 -11.96
N ASP A 13 -2.26 12.07 -13.29
CA ASP A 13 -3.22 12.96 -13.97
C ASP A 13 -4.66 12.68 -13.53
N GLY A 14 -5.04 11.40 -13.46
CA GLY A 14 -6.37 10.99 -12.96
C GLY A 14 -6.61 11.30 -11.47
N TRP A 15 -5.55 11.45 -10.67
CA TRP A 15 -5.67 11.91 -9.28
C TRP A 15 -5.87 13.43 -9.22
N TYR A 16 -5.15 14.20 -10.05
CA TYR A 16 -5.32 15.66 -10.10
C TYR A 16 -6.70 16.08 -10.61
N GLU A 17 -7.28 15.35 -11.56
CA GLU A 17 -8.65 15.58 -12.02
C GLU A 17 -9.69 15.41 -10.90
N LYS A 18 -9.39 14.60 -9.89
CA LYS A 18 -10.25 14.38 -8.71
C LYS A 18 -10.04 15.42 -7.59
N GLY A 19 -9.26 16.47 -7.85
CA GLY A 19 -9.06 17.58 -6.91
C GLY A 19 -7.95 17.36 -5.88
N TYR A 20 -7.16 16.29 -5.99
CA TYR A 20 -5.96 16.13 -5.18
C TYR A 20 -4.90 17.17 -5.57
N PRO A 21 -4.13 17.73 -4.62
CA PRO A 21 -3.19 18.81 -4.88
C PRO A 21 -2.11 18.35 -5.88
N LYS A 22 -1.85 19.18 -6.90
CA LYS A 22 -0.79 18.94 -7.89
C LYS A 22 0.57 18.92 -7.20
N ARG A 23 1.21 17.74 -7.15
CA ARG A 23 2.57 17.58 -6.62
C ARG A 23 3.57 17.56 -7.76
N THR A 24 4.62 18.39 -7.66
CA THR A 24 5.63 18.48 -8.72
C THR A 24 6.52 17.24 -8.70
N LEU A 25 6.53 16.51 -9.82
CA LEU A 25 7.39 15.37 -10.14
C LEU A 25 8.88 15.74 -10.37
N ALA A 26 9.35 16.84 -9.79
CA ALA A 26 10.77 17.18 -9.84
C ALA A 26 11.51 16.30 -8.83
N PHE A 27 11.95 15.13 -9.27
CA PHE A 27 12.96 14.35 -8.57
C PHE A 27 14.27 14.44 -9.36
N GLU A 28 15.14 15.36 -8.95
CA GLU A 28 16.50 15.41 -9.47
C GLU A 28 17.25 14.16 -8.98
N SER A 29 17.28 13.13 -9.82
CA SER A 29 17.91 11.85 -9.53
C SER A 29 19.44 11.88 -9.69
N HIS A 30 20.09 13.05 -9.62
CA HIS A 30 21.52 13.24 -9.93
C HIS A 30 22.49 12.58 -8.93
N VAL A 31 22.04 11.58 -8.18
CA VAL A 31 22.93 10.70 -7.40
C VAL A 31 23.36 9.55 -8.30
N THR A 32 24.50 9.72 -8.96
CA THR A 32 25.11 8.69 -9.82
C THR A 32 26.18 7.86 -9.09
N ASP A 33 26.52 8.21 -7.85
CA ASP A 33 27.57 7.55 -7.08
C ASP A 33 27.01 6.83 -5.83
N PHE A 34 26.96 5.50 -5.94
CA PHE A 34 26.59 4.55 -4.87
C PHE A 34 27.81 3.77 -4.36
N SER A 35 29.03 4.28 -4.56
CA SER A 35 30.28 3.58 -4.26
C SER A 35 30.48 3.23 -2.78
N SER A 36 29.69 3.82 -1.86
CA SER A 36 29.68 3.43 -0.45
C SER A 36 28.28 3.09 0.08
N ARG A 37 28.23 2.19 1.07
CA ARG A 37 27.01 1.85 1.82
C ARG A 37 26.35 3.09 2.42
N LYS A 38 27.14 4.06 2.89
CA LYS A 38 26.63 5.31 3.47
C LYS A 38 25.89 6.17 2.43
N GLN A 39 26.44 6.30 1.22
CA GLN A 39 25.78 7.02 0.13
C GLN A 39 24.51 6.30 -0.32
N LEU A 40 24.54 4.97 -0.42
CA LEU A 40 23.37 4.16 -0.76
C LEU A 40 22.23 4.35 0.25
N GLU A 41 22.51 4.26 1.56
CA GLU A 41 21.48 4.46 2.59
C GLU A 41 20.93 5.89 2.61
N ALA A 42 21.79 6.90 2.40
CA ALA A 42 21.35 8.29 2.29
C ALA A 42 20.42 8.50 1.08
N TRP A 43 20.73 7.87 -0.05
CA TRP A 43 19.88 7.91 -1.24
C TRP A 43 18.55 7.18 -1.04
N LYS A 44 18.56 5.96 -0.48
CA LYS A 44 17.33 5.21 -0.16
C LYS A 44 16.39 6.04 0.71
N LYS A 45 16.94 6.74 1.71
CA LYS A 45 16.17 7.63 2.58
C LYS A 45 15.53 8.78 1.80
N LYS A 46 16.29 9.44 0.92
CA LYS A 46 15.76 10.52 0.06
C LYS A 46 14.67 10.02 -0.88
N LEU A 47 14.91 8.88 -1.53
CA LEU A 47 13.95 8.27 -2.46
C LEU A 47 12.65 7.93 -1.74
N ARG A 48 12.75 7.26 -0.58
CA ARG A 48 11.57 6.92 0.24
C ARG A 48 10.76 8.15 0.62
N ALA A 49 11.43 9.21 1.10
CA ALA A 49 10.76 10.47 1.44
C ALA A 49 10.03 11.06 0.23
N LYS A 50 10.65 11.07 -0.96
CA LYS A 50 10.00 11.58 -2.16
C LYS A 50 8.81 10.74 -2.60
N PHE A 51 8.86 9.42 -2.47
CA PHE A 51 7.71 8.56 -2.77
C PHE A 51 6.54 8.83 -1.83
N LEU A 52 6.78 8.97 -0.52
CA LEU A 52 5.73 9.30 0.45
C LEU A 52 5.09 10.65 0.13
N GLU A 53 5.93 11.64 -0.21
CA GLU A 53 5.47 12.96 -0.65
C GLU A 53 4.64 12.84 -1.93
N LEU A 54 5.13 12.18 -2.99
CA LEU A 54 4.40 12.09 -4.26
C LEU A 54 3.07 11.34 -4.14
N LEU A 55 3.02 10.30 -3.30
CA LEU A 55 1.81 9.51 -3.06
C LEU A 55 0.83 10.17 -2.09
N GLY A 56 1.19 11.31 -1.49
CA GLY A 56 0.36 11.97 -0.48
C GLY A 56 0.17 11.15 0.80
N ILE A 57 1.04 10.16 1.03
CA ILE A 57 0.98 9.32 2.24
C ILE A 57 1.32 10.15 3.47
N ASP A 58 2.21 11.14 3.34
CA ASP A 58 2.55 12.03 4.45
C ASP A 58 1.32 12.79 4.96
N ASP A 59 0.41 13.23 4.08
CA ASP A 59 -0.84 13.88 4.50
C ASP A 59 -1.75 12.92 5.29
N LEU A 60 -1.82 11.65 4.87
CA LEU A 60 -2.59 10.62 5.57
C LEU A 60 -1.97 10.31 6.96
N LEU A 61 -0.64 10.30 7.06
CA LEU A 61 0.08 10.07 8.30
C LEU A 61 0.00 11.27 9.25
N ASP A 62 0.09 12.49 8.72
CA ASP A 62 0.03 13.75 9.47
C ASP A 62 -1.39 14.07 9.94
N GLN A 63 -2.40 13.67 9.16
CA GLN A 63 -3.80 13.85 9.54
C GLN A 63 -4.16 13.13 10.83
N ARG A 64 -3.37 12.13 11.29
CA ARG A 64 -3.56 11.35 12.55
C ARG A 64 -5.00 11.35 13.04
N VAL A 65 -5.94 11.11 12.14
CA VAL A 65 -7.30 10.74 12.51
C VAL A 65 -7.06 9.40 13.13
N ASP A 66 -7.14 9.29 14.46
CA ASP A 66 -6.86 8.10 15.27
C ASP A 66 -7.00 6.83 14.44
N PHE A 67 -5.92 6.47 13.72
CA PHE A 67 -5.95 5.37 12.77
C PHE A 67 -5.74 4.15 13.62
N ASN A 68 -6.79 3.83 14.35
CA ASN A 68 -6.94 2.62 15.09
C ASN A 68 -7.82 1.75 14.20
N PRO A 69 -7.25 1.04 13.21
CA PRO A 69 -8.01 0.12 12.41
C PRO A 69 -8.66 -0.83 13.40
N ARG A 70 -9.98 -0.75 13.54
CA ARG A 70 -10.77 -1.69 14.30
C ARG A 70 -11.30 -2.66 13.27
N PRO A 71 -10.55 -3.72 12.90
CA PRO A 71 -11.04 -4.66 11.94
C PRO A 71 -12.37 -5.21 12.44
N GLY A 72 -13.46 -4.88 11.76
CA GLY A 72 -14.70 -5.62 11.88
C GLY A 72 -14.43 -6.99 11.29
N VAL A 73 -14.40 -8.02 12.13
CA VAL A 73 -14.26 -9.40 11.65
C VAL A 73 -15.66 -9.89 11.31
N THR A 74 -15.98 -9.96 10.02
CA THR A 74 -17.09 -10.76 9.54
C THR A 74 -16.52 -12.13 9.21
N GLU A 75 -16.60 -13.03 10.19
CA GLU A 75 -16.19 -14.41 9.99
C GLU A 75 -17.12 -15.06 8.97
N TYR A 76 -16.55 -15.53 7.87
CA TYR A 76 -17.19 -16.46 6.95
C TYR A 76 -16.26 -17.65 6.86
N ASP A 77 -16.54 -18.69 7.65
CA ASP A 77 -15.77 -19.93 7.60
C ASP A 77 -16.11 -20.68 6.32
N GLU A 78 -15.35 -20.42 5.25
CA GLU A 78 -15.18 -21.44 4.24
C GLU A 78 -14.25 -22.51 4.79
N ASP A 79 -14.83 -23.69 5.05
CA ASP A 79 -14.16 -24.80 5.71
C ASP A 79 -13.19 -25.49 4.73
N THR A 80 -12.08 -24.82 4.40
CA THR A 80 -10.95 -25.44 3.69
C THR A 80 -10.16 -26.32 4.67
N PRO A 81 -9.76 -27.55 4.30
CA PRO A 81 -9.02 -28.44 5.20
C PRO A 81 -7.66 -27.90 5.69
N THR A 82 -7.07 -26.97 4.95
CA THR A 82 -5.69 -26.48 5.19
C THR A 82 -5.63 -25.15 5.93
N HIS A 83 -6.67 -24.31 5.82
CA HIS A 83 -6.69 -22.96 6.38
C HIS A 83 -8.11 -22.54 6.79
N VAL A 84 -8.17 -21.41 7.47
CA VAL A 84 -9.39 -20.66 7.77
C VAL A 84 -9.30 -19.35 7.00
N THR A 85 -10.35 -19.00 6.28
CA THR A 85 -10.47 -17.71 5.58
C THR A 85 -11.31 -16.78 6.44
N ARG A 86 -10.90 -15.52 6.61
CA ARG A 86 -11.67 -14.47 7.29
C ARG A 86 -11.69 -13.21 6.44
N ASN A 87 -12.86 -12.59 6.34
CA ASN A 87 -12.99 -11.28 5.74
C ASN A 87 -12.91 -10.22 6.85
N LEU A 88 -11.93 -9.34 6.74
CA LEU A 88 -11.68 -8.26 7.69
C LEU A 88 -12.06 -6.94 7.02
N HIS A 89 -12.92 -6.17 7.66
CA HIS A 89 -13.23 -4.81 7.23
C HIS A 89 -12.43 -3.81 8.03
N VAL A 90 -11.57 -3.05 7.38
CA VAL A 90 -10.68 -2.06 8.00
C VAL A 90 -11.11 -0.68 7.55
N ASP A 91 -11.46 0.18 8.51
CA ASP A 91 -11.68 1.59 8.24
C ASP A 91 -10.34 2.25 7.88
N THR A 92 -10.20 2.66 6.62
CA THR A 92 -8.95 3.25 6.09
C THR A 92 -8.91 4.77 6.23
N MET A 93 -10.08 5.42 6.11
CA MET A 93 -10.31 6.86 6.28
C MET A 93 -11.74 7.08 6.81
N PRO A 94 -12.11 8.27 7.33
CA PRO A 94 -13.48 8.56 7.72
C PRO A 94 -14.49 8.24 6.60
N GLY A 95 -15.36 7.26 6.85
CA GLY A 95 -16.38 6.82 5.90
C GLY A 95 -15.87 5.91 4.77
N VAL A 96 -14.60 5.49 4.79
CA VAL A 96 -14.02 4.55 3.83
C VAL A 96 -13.59 3.29 4.55
N THR A 97 -14.22 2.18 4.20
CA THR A 97 -13.92 0.84 4.71
C THR A 97 -13.40 -0.02 3.57
N ASP A 98 -12.26 -0.66 3.78
CA ASP A 98 -11.65 -1.58 2.84
C ASP A 98 -11.74 -3.03 3.35
N ALA A 99 -11.72 -4.00 2.44
CA ALA A 99 -11.84 -5.41 2.76
C ALA A 99 -10.48 -6.14 2.59
N ILE A 100 -10.10 -6.92 3.60
CA ILE A 100 -8.89 -7.74 3.58
C ILE A 100 -9.30 -9.19 3.79
N VAL A 101 -8.84 -10.07 2.90
CA VAL A 101 -8.98 -11.52 3.08
C VAL A 101 -7.77 -12.04 3.85
N LEU A 102 -8.01 -12.60 5.03
CA LEU A 102 -6.99 -13.25 5.85
C LEU A 102 -7.13 -14.77 5.73
N GLN A 103 -6.05 -15.44 5.32
CA GLN A 103 -5.96 -16.90 5.32
C GLN A 103 -4.98 -17.38 6.38
N GLU A 104 -5.46 -18.17 7.33
CA GLU A 104 -4.65 -18.72 8.42
C GLU A 104 -4.57 -20.24 8.36
N PRO A 105 -3.36 -20.85 8.35
CA PRO A 105 -3.23 -22.29 8.42
C PRO A 105 -3.89 -22.89 9.67
N ARG A 106 -4.61 -23.99 9.50
CA ARG A 106 -5.25 -24.70 10.63
C ARG A 106 -4.21 -25.32 11.56
N GLY A 107 -4.51 -25.29 12.86
CA GLY A 107 -3.68 -25.94 13.89
C GLY A 107 -2.35 -25.24 14.19
N PHE A 108 -1.99 -24.17 13.49
CA PHE A 108 -0.75 -23.44 13.76
C PHE A 108 -0.88 -22.56 15.01
N LYS A 109 0.08 -22.68 15.94
CA LYS A 109 0.13 -21.90 17.19
C LYS A 109 1.39 -21.03 17.22
N GLY A 110 1.26 -19.80 17.72
CA GLY A 110 2.38 -18.87 17.90
C GLY A 110 2.55 -17.85 16.76
N LYS A 111 3.65 -17.10 16.82
CA LYS A 111 4.00 -16.07 15.82
C LYS A 111 4.35 -16.73 14.49
N ARG A 112 3.88 -16.13 13.40
CA ARG A 112 4.10 -16.62 12.04
C ARG A 112 4.49 -15.45 11.13
N PRO A 113 5.29 -15.70 10.07
CA PRO A 113 5.45 -14.70 9.03
C PRO A 113 4.08 -14.40 8.40
N VAL A 114 3.88 -13.14 8.02
CA VAL A 114 2.69 -12.69 7.29
C VAL A 114 3.12 -12.35 5.88
N LEU A 115 2.37 -12.89 4.91
CA LEU A 115 2.50 -12.52 3.51
C LEU A 115 1.38 -11.53 3.18
N VAL A 116 1.76 -10.36 2.66
CA VAL A 116 0.80 -9.36 2.18
C VAL A 116 0.76 -9.48 0.66
N ALA A 117 -0.37 -9.94 0.13
CA ALA A 117 -0.60 -10.08 -1.29
C ALA A 117 -1.56 -8.98 -1.77
N VAL A 118 -1.05 -8.07 -2.60
CA VAL A 118 -1.87 -7.05 -3.27
C VAL A 118 -2.30 -7.63 -4.62
N HIS A 119 -3.61 -7.75 -4.85
CA HIS A 119 -4.12 -8.31 -6.09
C HIS A 119 -4.11 -7.28 -7.24
N GLY A 120 -4.07 -7.78 -8.47
CA GLY A 120 -4.22 -6.97 -9.67
C GLY A 120 -5.69 -6.62 -9.97
N HIS A 121 -5.91 -5.85 -11.02
CA HIS A 121 -7.26 -5.52 -11.50
C HIS A 121 -7.96 -6.76 -12.07
N GLY A 122 -9.25 -6.94 -11.76
CA GLY A 122 -10.08 -8.04 -12.27
C GLY A 122 -9.96 -9.37 -11.51
N ALA A 123 -9.34 -9.37 -10.34
CA ALA A 123 -9.39 -10.49 -9.40
C ALA A 123 -10.63 -10.34 -8.51
N ASP A 124 -11.80 -10.62 -9.07
CA ASP A 124 -13.06 -10.80 -8.32
C ASP A 124 -13.37 -12.30 -8.20
#